data_AF-A0AAD8U0B2-F1
#
_entry.id   AF-A0AAD8U0B2-F1
#
_cell.length_a   1.000
_cell.length_b   1.000
_cell.length_c   1.000
_cell.angle_alpha   90.00
_cell.angle_beta   90.00
_cell.angle_gamma   90.00
#
_symmetry.space_group_name_H-M   'P 1'
#
loop_
_entity.id
_entity.type
_entity.pdbx_description
1 polymer ?
#
loop_
_entity_poly.entity_id
_entity_poly.type
_entity_poly.pdbx_seq_one_letter_code
_entity_poly.pdbx_strand_id
1 'polypeptide(L)'
;MEAATTGAETPNLSTPATPGTPAPLFAGPRVDSLSYDRKSMPRCKCLPVDAWMAPNACVLEIPAPDVSLTRKLGAEFVGTFILIFFATAAPIVNQKYGGAISPFGNAACAGLAVMTIILSTGHISGAHLNPSLTIAFAALRHFPWLQVPAYVAVQVLGSICASYALKGVFHPFLSGGVTVPDVTISTAQAFFTEFIITFNLLFVVTAVATDTRAVGELAGIAVGAAVTLNILVAGPTTGGSMNPVRTLGPAVAAGNYRQLWIYLVAPTLGAVAGAGVYTAVKLRDAVATTGAETPNLSTPATPGTLSYDRKSIPRFKCLPMAPNASVLEIPAPDVSLTRKLGAEFVGTFILIFFATAAPIVNQKYGGAISPFGNAACAGLAVTTIILSTGHISGAHLNPSLTIAFAALRHFPWLQVPAYVAVQVLGSICASFALKGVFDPFLSGGVTVPDVTISTAQAFFTEFIITFNLLFVVTAVATDTRAVGELAGIAVGAAVTLNILVAGPTTGGSMNPVRTLGPAVAAGNYRQLWIYLVAPTLGAVAGAGVYTAVKLRDVNGETPRPQRSFRR
;
A
#
# COMPACT_ATOMS: atom_id res chain seq x y z
N MET A 1 -60.14 37.82 12.81
CA MET A 1 -60.68 38.75 11.79
C MET A 1 -60.14 38.28 10.46
N GLU A 2 -60.77 37.23 9.90
CA GLU A 2 -61.78 37.27 8.81
C GLU A 2 -61.09 37.33 7.44
N ALA A 3 -61.37 36.55 6.40
CA ALA A 3 -62.23 35.38 6.12
C ALA A 3 -61.70 34.79 4.78
N ALA A 4 -61.46 33.48 4.64
CA ALA A 4 -62.29 32.46 3.98
C ALA A 4 -62.70 32.70 2.51
N THR A 5 -62.34 31.74 1.62
CA THR A 5 -63.18 31.10 0.56
C THR A 5 -62.28 30.11 -0.22
N THR A 6 -62.33 28.80 0.06
CA THR A 6 -63.17 27.71 -0.53
C THR A 6 -62.80 27.29 -1.96
N GLY A 7 -62.53 25.99 -2.13
CA GLY A 7 -62.52 25.30 -3.42
C GLY A 7 -61.76 23.97 -3.38
N ALA A 8 -62.45 22.90 -2.98
CA ALA A 8 -61.96 21.52 -2.95
C ALA A 8 -61.99 20.87 -4.34
N GLU A 9 -61.06 19.94 -4.62
CA GLU A 9 -61.32 18.55 -5.03
C GLU A 9 -60.05 17.88 -5.61
N THR A 10 -59.72 16.71 -5.06
CA THR A 10 -58.91 15.65 -5.69
C THR A 10 -59.87 14.48 -5.93
N PRO A 11 -59.75 13.65 -6.99
CA PRO A 11 -58.80 12.53 -6.87
C PRO A 11 -58.23 11.90 -8.17
N ASN A 12 -57.04 11.32 -7.99
CA ASN A 12 -56.60 9.99 -8.43
C ASN A 12 -56.12 9.65 -9.87
N LEU A 13 -54.91 9.05 -9.84
CA LEU A 13 -54.42 7.85 -10.54
C LEU A 13 -53.84 7.96 -11.96
N SER A 14 -52.50 8.00 -12.04
CA SER A 14 -51.69 6.95 -12.70
C SER A 14 -50.19 7.12 -12.38
N THR A 15 -49.52 6.03 -12.02
CA THR A 15 -48.05 5.86 -11.97
C THR A 15 -47.60 5.09 -13.23
N PRO A 16 -46.29 4.90 -13.52
CA PRO A 16 -45.13 5.81 -13.41
C PRO A 16 -44.28 5.83 -14.71
N ALA A 17 -43.38 6.79 -14.86
CA ALA A 17 -42.26 6.69 -15.81
C ALA A 17 -40.97 7.26 -15.18
N THR A 18 -39.90 6.48 -15.28
CA THR A 18 -38.52 6.71 -14.80
C THR A 18 -37.87 7.92 -15.50
N PRO A 19 -36.98 8.67 -14.82
CA PRO A 19 -35.94 9.42 -15.52
C PRO A 19 -34.52 9.07 -15.08
N GLY A 20 -33.65 8.95 -16.09
CA GLY A 20 -32.22 8.70 -15.97
C GLY A 20 -31.35 9.94 -15.72
N THR A 21 -30.08 9.64 -15.48
CA THR A 21 -28.82 10.42 -15.51
C THR A 21 -28.86 11.96 -15.63
N PRO A 22 -28.23 12.72 -14.71
CA PRO A 22 -28.03 14.16 -14.86
C PRO A 22 -26.81 14.51 -15.75
N ALA A 23 -26.98 15.56 -16.56
CA ALA A 23 -25.97 16.17 -17.44
C ALA A 23 -24.89 16.97 -16.68
N PRO A 24 -23.69 17.21 -17.26
CA PRO A 24 -22.64 17.95 -16.60
C PRO A 24 -22.92 19.46 -16.59
N LEU A 25 -22.75 20.06 -15.40
CA LEU A 25 -22.67 21.49 -15.17
C LEU A 25 -21.29 22.01 -15.64
N PHE A 26 -21.30 23.16 -16.31
CA PHE A 26 -20.19 24.01 -16.81
C PHE A 26 -20.01 24.03 -18.34
N ALA A 27 -20.57 25.08 -18.95
CA ALA A 27 -20.29 25.52 -20.31
C ALA A 27 -19.00 26.36 -20.33
N GLY A 28 -17.97 25.90 -21.02
CA GLY A 28 -16.76 26.68 -21.35
C GLY A 28 -16.86 27.31 -22.74
N PRO A 29 -16.18 28.45 -23.00
CA PRO A 29 -16.27 29.17 -24.26
C PRO A 29 -15.57 28.42 -25.40
N ARG A 30 -16.16 28.47 -26.61
CA ARG A 30 -15.51 28.05 -27.87
C ARG A 30 -14.30 28.95 -28.14
N VAL A 31 -13.14 28.35 -28.38
CA VAL A 31 -11.98 29.03 -28.97
C VAL A 31 -11.81 28.51 -30.38
N ASP A 32 -12.11 29.38 -31.35
CA ASP A 32 -11.89 29.16 -32.77
C ASP A 32 -10.38 29.20 -33.12
N SER A 33 -10.03 28.38 -34.11
CA SER A 33 -8.84 28.39 -34.96
C SER A 33 -7.71 29.39 -34.65
N LEU A 34 -6.55 28.87 -34.24
CA LEU A 34 -5.25 29.49 -34.47
C LEU A 34 -4.35 28.52 -35.25
N SER A 35 -4.08 28.91 -36.49
CA SER A 35 -3.12 28.31 -37.42
C SER A 35 -1.70 28.39 -36.85
N TYR A 36 -1.04 27.24 -36.68
CA TYR A 36 0.37 27.19 -36.31
C TYR A 36 1.25 27.11 -37.57
N ASP A 37 2.07 28.13 -37.76
CA ASP A 37 2.98 28.32 -38.88
C ASP A 37 4.16 27.33 -38.81
N ARG A 38 4.40 26.60 -39.89
CA ARG A 38 5.33 25.45 -39.95
C ARG A 38 6.64 25.86 -40.63
N LYS A 39 7.49 26.65 -39.98
CA LYS A 39 8.86 26.91 -40.47
C LYS A 39 9.89 27.06 -39.35
N SER A 40 10.45 25.93 -38.91
CA SER A 40 11.89 25.70 -38.65
C SER A 40 12.09 24.44 -37.79
N MET A 41 12.07 23.27 -38.42
CA MET A 41 12.65 22.05 -37.82
C MET A 41 13.97 21.72 -38.52
N PRO A 42 15.05 21.38 -37.80
CA PRO A 42 16.25 20.82 -38.41
C PRO A 42 15.91 19.46 -39.04
N ARG A 43 16.37 19.28 -40.28
CA ARG A 43 16.07 18.13 -41.14
C ARG A 43 16.51 16.80 -40.49
N CYS A 44 15.56 16.03 -39.95
CA CYS A 44 15.76 14.59 -39.75
C CYS A 44 15.89 13.92 -41.12
N LYS A 45 17.07 13.36 -41.40
CA LYS A 45 17.25 12.38 -42.49
C LYS A 45 16.47 11.12 -42.09
N CYS A 46 15.37 10.85 -42.79
CA CYS A 46 14.65 9.59 -42.68
C CYS A 46 15.60 8.43 -43.09
N LEU A 47 15.86 7.51 -42.16
CA LEU A 47 16.42 6.20 -42.47
C LEU A 47 15.29 5.27 -42.97
N PRO A 48 15.56 4.38 -43.93
CA PRO A 48 14.53 3.59 -44.58
C PRO A 48 13.94 2.52 -43.64
N VAL A 49 12.65 2.26 -43.83
CA VAL A 49 11.82 1.29 -43.11
C VAL A 49 12.23 -0.11 -43.54
N ASP A 50 13.32 -0.67 -43.00
CA ASP A 50 13.64 -2.12 -43.14
C ASP A 50 14.56 -2.67 -42.02
N ALA A 51 14.93 -1.89 -41.00
CA ALA A 51 15.85 -2.34 -39.94
C ALA A 51 15.19 -3.07 -38.75
N TRP A 52 13.99 -3.65 -38.91
CA TRP A 52 13.21 -4.23 -37.82
C TRP A 52 13.33 -5.76 -37.66
N MET A 53 14.38 -6.40 -38.21
CA MET A 53 14.62 -7.82 -37.97
C MET A 53 16.12 -8.15 -37.91
N ALA A 54 16.75 -7.87 -36.75
CA ALA A 54 18.02 -8.49 -36.36
C ALA A 54 17.99 -8.79 -34.84
N PRO A 55 18.11 -10.04 -34.41
CA PRO A 55 18.19 -10.39 -32.99
C PRO A 55 19.65 -10.18 -32.55
N ASN A 56 20.03 -8.94 -32.24
CA ASN A 56 21.19 -8.53 -31.43
C ASN A 56 21.28 -6.99 -31.31
N ALA A 57 20.13 -6.30 -31.31
CA ALA A 57 20.12 -4.88 -30.96
C ALA A 57 20.21 -4.77 -29.43
N CYS A 58 21.39 -4.41 -28.93
CA CYS A 58 21.51 -3.75 -27.63
C CYS A 58 20.41 -2.68 -27.56
N VAL A 59 19.47 -2.86 -26.64
CA VAL A 59 18.52 -1.81 -26.30
C VAL A 59 19.35 -0.68 -25.72
N LEU A 60 19.67 0.30 -26.57
CA LEU A 60 19.98 1.64 -26.10
C LEU A 60 18.72 2.11 -25.37
N GLU A 61 18.66 1.86 -24.06
CA GLU A 61 17.83 2.64 -23.16
C GLU A 61 18.23 4.09 -23.41
N ILE A 62 17.37 4.83 -24.09
CA ILE A 62 17.48 6.28 -24.14
C ILE A 62 17.34 6.71 -22.67
N PRO A 63 18.38 7.28 -22.04
CA PRO A 63 18.25 7.73 -20.66
C PRO A 63 17.08 8.71 -20.62
N ALA A 64 16.13 8.50 -19.71
CA ALA A 64 15.15 9.52 -19.42
C ALA A 64 15.92 10.83 -19.15
N PRO A 65 15.49 11.98 -19.71
CA PRO A 65 16.22 13.23 -19.52
C PRO A 65 16.37 13.48 -18.02
N ASP A 66 17.61 13.64 -17.56
CA ASP A 66 17.91 13.87 -16.15
C ASP A 66 17.13 15.09 -15.65
N VAL A 67 16.11 14.85 -14.82
CA VAL A 67 15.35 15.91 -14.16
C VAL A 67 16.35 16.72 -13.31
N SER A 68 16.49 18.01 -13.61
CA SER A 68 17.46 18.85 -12.90
C SER A 68 17.16 18.90 -11.40
N LEU A 69 18.20 19.02 -10.58
CA LEU A 69 18.06 19.11 -9.12
C LEU A 69 17.07 20.20 -8.71
N THR A 70 17.09 21.37 -9.38
CA THR A 70 16.15 22.46 -9.13
C THR A 70 14.68 22.04 -9.32
N ARG A 71 14.36 21.25 -10.35
CA ARG A 71 12.99 20.74 -10.55
C ARG A 71 12.60 19.74 -9.47
N LYS A 72 13.54 18.86 -9.07
CA LYS A 72 13.31 17.92 -7.96
C LYS A 72 13.02 18.65 -6.65
N LEU A 73 13.83 19.65 -6.34
CA LEU A 73 13.68 20.49 -5.15
C LEU A 73 12.36 21.28 -5.17
N GLY A 74 11.96 21.81 -6.34
CA GLY A 74 10.67 22.47 -6.51
C GLY A 74 9.48 21.52 -6.27
N ALA A 75 9.56 20.29 -6.80
CA ALA A 75 8.54 19.27 -6.58
C ALA A 75 8.47 18.82 -5.10
N GLU A 76 9.60 18.66 -4.41
CA GLU A 76 9.62 18.39 -2.97
C GLU A 76 9.03 19.53 -2.14
N PHE A 77 9.36 20.78 -2.46
CA PHE A 77 8.77 21.94 -1.79
C PHE A 77 7.24 21.97 -1.93
N VAL A 78 6.74 21.88 -3.17
CA VAL A 78 5.30 21.94 -3.48
C VAL A 78 4.58 20.72 -2.90
N GLY A 79 5.15 19.53 -3.06
CA GLY A 79 4.60 18.31 -2.51
C GLY A 79 4.51 18.35 -0.98
N THR A 80 5.58 18.78 -0.30
CA THR A 80 5.55 18.89 1.17
C THR A 80 4.57 19.97 1.61
N PHE A 81 4.48 21.10 0.90
CA PHE A 81 3.47 22.11 1.19
C PHE A 81 2.05 21.51 1.14
N ILE A 82 1.70 20.82 0.06
CA ILE A 82 0.37 20.22 -0.12
C ILE A 82 0.11 19.15 0.96
N LEU A 83 1.09 18.28 1.22
CA LEU A 83 0.98 17.22 2.22
C LEU A 83 0.70 17.81 3.60
N ILE A 84 1.54 18.76 4.04
CA ILE A 84 1.41 19.37 5.37
C ILE A 84 0.12 20.18 5.45
N PHE A 85 -0.27 20.90 4.39
CA PHE A 85 -1.51 21.66 4.37
C PHE A 85 -2.71 20.76 4.67
N PHE A 86 -2.92 19.67 3.93
CA PHE A 86 -4.08 18.80 4.14
C PHE A 86 -3.97 17.94 5.41
N ALA A 87 -2.78 17.41 5.72
CA ALA A 87 -2.59 16.56 6.90
C ALA A 87 -2.78 17.32 8.22
N THR A 88 -2.58 18.64 8.23
CA THR A 88 -2.75 19.48 9.43
C THR A 88 -4.06 20.27 9.41
N ALA A 89 -4.61 20.59 8.23
CA ALA A 89 -5.93 21.21 8.09
C ALA A 89 -7.03 20.36 8.69
N ALA A 90 -7.06 19.04 8.44
CA ALA A 90 -8.15 18.20 8.94
C ALA A 90 -8.24 18.20 10.49
N PRO A 91 -7.15 17.98 11.26
CA PRO A 91 -7.16 18.18 12.71
C PRO A 91 -7.54 19.60 13.18
N ILE A 92 -7.09 20.65 12.47
CA ILE A 92 -7.45 22.04 12.77
C ILE A 92 -8.95 22.29 12.59
N VAL A 93 -9.52 21.82 11.47
CA VAL A 93 -10.95 21.90 11.17
C VAL A 93 -11.73 21.11 12.21
N ASN A 94 -11.25 19.92 12.56
CA ASN A 94 -11.88 19.10 13.58
C ASN A 94 -11.94 19.81 14.94
N GLN A 95 -10.86 20.49 15.34
CA GLN A 95 -10.84 21.32 16.54
C GLN A 95 -11.83 22.50 16.45
N LYS A 96 -11.80 23.25 15.34
CA LYS A 96 -12.64 24.44 15.14
C LYS A 96 -14.13 24.13 15.18
N TYR A 97 -14.53 22.99 14.61
CA TYR A 97 -15.94 22.59 14.50
C TYR A 97 -16.33 21.46 15.48
N GLY A 98 -15.61 21.35 16.61
CA GLY A 98 -16.04 20.52 17.74
C GLY A 98 -16.16 19.03 17.45
N GLY A 99 -15.27 18.45 16.65
CA GLY A 99 -15.29 17.02 16.35
C GLY A 99 -16.01 16.64 15.05
N ALA A 100 -16.27 17.59 14.16
CA ALA A 100 -17.00 17.35 12.90
C ALA A 100 -16.35 16.32 11.96
N ILE A 101 -15.05 16.06 12.10
CA ILE A 101 -14.32 15.08 11.30
C ILE A 101 -13.97 13.88 12.18
N SER A 102 -14.42 12.69 11.77
CA SER A 102 -14.07 11.45 12.46
C SER A 102 -12.55 11.21 12.43
N PRO A 103 -11.98 10.44 13.37
CA PRO A 103 -10.56 10.07 13.32
C PRO A 103 -10.17 9.37 12.01
N PHE A 104 -11.08 8.58 11.43
CA PHE A 104 -10.90 8.04 10.08
C PHE A 104 -10.80 9.16 9.03
N GLY A 105 -11.68 10.15 9.06
CA GLY A 105 -11.61 11.30 8.15
C GLY A 105 -10.29 12.06 8.25
N ASN A 106 -9.80 12.31 9.47
CA ASN A 106 -8.51 12.96 9.69
C ASN A 106 -7.35 12.14 9.08
N ALA A 107 -7.36 10.83 9.31
CA ALA A 107 -6.37 9.92 8.76
C ALA A 107 -6.43 9.84 7.23
N ALA A 108 -7.63 9.72 6.66
CA ALA A 108 -7.87 9.62 5.24
C ALA A 108 -7.45 10.90 4.50
N CYS A 109 -7.66 12.09 5.08
CA CYS A 109 -7.18 13.35 4.49
C CYS A 109 -5.67 13.35 4.26
N ALA A 110 -4.89 12.91 5.26
CA ALA A 110 -3.43 12.82 5.13
C ALA A 110 -3.00 11.73 4.13
N GLY A 111 -3.64 10.55 4.17
CA GLY A 111 -3.35 9.46 3.24
C GLY A 111 -3.68 9.77 1.79
N LEU A 112 -4.82 10.41 1.53
CA LEU A 112 -5.21 10.86 0.19
C LEU A 112 -4.31 11.99 -0.32
N ALA A 113 -3.86 12.89 0.56
CA ALA A 113 -2.92 13.94 0.19
C ALA A 113 -1.59 13.33 -0.28
N VAL A 114 -0.98 12.42 0.49
CA VAL A 114 0.28 11.79 0.08
C VAL A 114 0.11 10.95 -1.19
N MET A 115 -0.99 10.21 -1.32
CA MET A 115 -1.31 9.45 -2.54
C MET A 115 -1.36 10.36 -3.77
N THR A 116 -2.08 11.47 -3.68
CA THR A 116 -2.23 12.44 -4.77
C THR A 116 -0.88 13.01 -5.19
N ILE A 117 -0.01 13.34 -4.23
CA ILE A 117 1.31 13.91 -4.53
C ILE A 117 2.25 12.87 -5.13
N ILE A 118 2.24 11.63 -4.62
CA ILE A 118 3.06 10.54 -5.17
C ILE A 118 2.66 10.27 -6.63
N LEU A 119 1.36 10.15 -6.91
CA LEU A 119 0.87 9.89 -8.27
C LEU A 119 1.13 11.06 -9.23
N SER A 120 1.16 12.30 -8.74
CA SER A 120 1.35 13.49 -9.59
C SER A 120 2.81 13.92 -9.76
N THR A 121 3.65 13.77 -8.73
CA THR A 121 5.02 14.32 -8.71
C THR A 121 6.11 13.29 -8.40
N GLY A 122 5.74 12.04 -8.13
CA GLY A 122 6.69 10.96 -7.84
C GLY A 122 7.74 10.75 -8.95
N HIS A 123 7.33 10.85 -10.21
CA HIS A 123 8.23 10.75 -11.36
C HIS A 123 9.23 11.92 -11.49
N ILE A 124 9.02 13.03 -10.77
CA ILE A 124 9.89 14.21 -10.81
C ILE A 124 10.98 14.10 -9.74
N SER A 125 10.60 14.02 -8.46
CA SER A 125 11.54 14.06 -7.33
C SER A 125 11.71 12.73 -6.58
N GLY A 126 10.88 11.73 -6.87
CA GLY A 126 10.67 10.56 -6.03
C GLY A 126 9.61 10.76 -4.93
N ALA A 127 9.05 11.99 -4.80
CA ALA A 127 8.08 12.37 -3.77
C ALA A 127 8.48 11.89 -2.37
N HIS A 128 9.67 12.29 -1.90
CA HIS A 128 10.14 11.91 -0.57
C HIS A 128 9.30 12.58 0.52
N LEU A 129 9.08 13.90 0.40
CA LEU A 129 8.21 14.74 1.24
C LEU A 129 8.44 14.64 2.76
N ASN A 130 9.53 13.98 3.17
CA ASN A 130 9.80 13.52 4.52
C ASN A 130 11.32 13.36 4.71
N PRO A 131 11.93 14.09 5.67
CA PRO A 131 13.35 13.94 5.97
C PRO A 131 13.73 12.51 6.39
N SER A 132 12.89 11.83 7.19
CA SER A 132 13.15 10.45 7.63
C SER A 132 13.21 9.49 6.44
N LEU A 133 12.32 9.66 5.45
CA LEU A 133 12.33 8.86 4.22
C LEU A 133 13.59 9.16 3.41
N THR A 134 13.91 10.44 3.22
CA THR A 134 15.10 10.88 2.48
C THR A 134 16.39 10.32 3.09
N ILE A 135 16.50 10.36 4.41
CA ILE A 135 17.64 9.82 5.16
C ILE A 135 17.69 8.29 5.06
N ALA A 136 16.56 7.58 5.22
CA ALA A 136 16.52 6.13 5.14
C ALA A 136 16.91 5.62 3.74
N PHE A 137 16.43 6.28 2.69
CA PHE A 137 16.78 5.95 1.31
C PHE A 137 18.26 6.22 1.03
N ALA A 138 18.83 7.29 1.59
CA ALA A 138 20.26 7.54 1.48
C ALA A 138 21.11 6.50 2.23
N ALA A 139 20.68 6.12 3.44
CA ALA A 139 21.34 5.09 4.25
C ALA A 139 21.38 3.72 3.57
N LEU A 140 20.34 3.38 2.81
CA LEU A 140 20.23 2.13 2.06
C LEU A 140 20.72 2.24 0.60
N ARG A 141 21.40 3.34 0.25
CA ARG A 141 22.00 3.59 -1.08
C ARG A 141 20.97 3.67 -2.23
N HIS A 142 19.72 3.97 -1.91
CA HIS A 142 18.68 4.30 -2.89
C HIS A 142 18.64 5.79 -3.25
N PHE A 143 19.36 6.65 -2.52
CA PHE A 143 19.42 8.09 -2.76
C PHE A 143 20.82 8.69 -2.45
N PRO A 144 21.33 9.65 -3.24
CA PRO A 144 22.65 10.23 -3.00
C PRO A 144 22.67 11.15 -1.77
N TRP A 145 23.57 10.85 -0.82
CA TRP A 145 23.77 11.64 0.41
C TRP A 145 24.00 13.14 0.17
N LEU A 146 24.64 13.50 -0.93
CA LEU A 146 24.92 14.91 -1.28
C LEU A 146 23.63 15.72 -1.54
N GLN A 147 22.54 15.08 -1.97
CA GLN A 147 21.26 15.75 -2.22
C GLN A 147 20.38 15.85 -0.97
N VAL A 148 20.68 15.06 0.08
CA VAL A 148 19.86 14.98 1.30
C VAL A 148 19.68 16.35 1.97
N PRO A 149 20.72 17.17 2.21
CA PRO A 149 20.54 18.48 2.85
C PRO A 149 19.61 19.41 2.07
N ALA A 150 19.71 19.40 0.74
CA ALA A 150 18.89 20.24 -0.12
C ALA A 150 17.42 19.80 -0.09
N TYR A 151 17.15 18.49 -0.15
CA TYR A 151 15.80 17.93 -0.01
C TYR A 151 15.18 18.27 1.35
N VAL A 152 15.92 18.04 2.45
CA VAL A 152 15.45 18.35 3.80
C VAL A 152 15.14 19.84 3.95
N ALA A 153 15.99 20.72 3.41
CA ALA A 153 15.77 22.16 3.47
C ALA A 153 14.46 22.57 2.78
N VAL A 154 14.19 22.10 1.56
CA VAL A 154 12.96 22.46 0.85
C VAL A 154 11.70 21.83 1.46
N GLN A 155 11.81 20.63 2.04
CA GLN A 155 10.73 20.01 2.80
C GLN A 155 10.38 20.82 4.06
N VAL A 156 11.40 21.28 4.81
CA VAL A 156 11.20 22.15 5.98
C VAL A 156 10.54 23.47 5.57
N LEU A 157 11.02 24.11 4.50
CA LEU A 157 10.44 25.34 3.98
C LEU A 157 8.98 25.15 3.53
N GLY A 158 8.69 24.10 2.77
CA GLY A 158 7.33 23.78 2.31
C GLY A 158 6.37 23.57 3.48
N SER A 159 6.82 22.87 4.52
CA SER A 159 6.04 22.67 5.74
C SER A 159 5.76 23.95 6.52
N ILE A 160 6.77 24.81 6.70
CA ILE A 160 6.61 26.11 7.37
C ILE A 160 5.61 26.98 6.59
N CYS A 161 5.77 27.08 5.26
CA CYS A 161 4.86 27.83 4.40
C CYS A 161 3.41 27.32 4.51
N ALA A 162 3.19 26.00 4.48
CA ALA A 162 1.86 25.41 4.63
C ALA A 162 1.24 25.74 5.99
N SER A 163 2.05 25.67 7.05
CA SER A 163 1.61 25.90 8.44
C SER A 163 1.24 27.37 8.68
N TYR A 164 1.98 28.33 8.12
CA TYR A 164 1.62 29.75 8.16
C TYR A 164 0.43 30.09 7.24
N ALA A 165 0.26 29.41 6.11
CA ALA A 165 -0.95 29.54 5.30
C ALA A 165 -2.18 29.11 6.11
N LEU A 166 -2.11 27.97 6.81
CA LEU A 166 -3.18 27.53 7.71
C LEU A 166 -3.38 28.46 8.90
N LYS A 167 -2.32 29.08 9.43
CA LYS A 167 -2.43 30.15 10.42
C LYS A 167 -3.30 31.29 9.91
N GLY A 168 -3.06 31.75 8.68
CA GLY A 168 -3.89 32.78 8.06
C GLY A 168 -5.36 32.38 7.90
N VAL A 169 -5.63 31.14 7.51
CA VAL A 169 -7.00 30.65 7.24
C VAL A 169 -7.79 30.33 8.52
N PHE A 170 -7.13 29.78 9.54
CA PHE A 170 -7.81 29.16 10.69
C PHE A 170 -7.49 29.78 12.05
N HIS A 171 -6.76 30.90 12.12
CA HIS A 171 -6.53 31.59 13.40
C HIS A 171 -7.84 31.80 14.19
N PRO A 172 -7.88 31.52 15.51
CA PRO A 172 -6.80 31.07 16.39
C PRO A 172 -6.61 29.55 16.53
N PHE A 173 -7.28 28.71 15.74
CA PHE A 173 -7.37 27.25 15.91
C PHE A 173 -6.17 26.46 15.37
N LEU A 174 -4.93 26.84 15.72
CA LEU A 174 -3.74 26.14 15.23
C LEU A 174 -3.32 24.93 16.06
N SER A 175 -3.73 24.85 17.32
CA SER A 175 -3.26 23.82 18.24
C SER A 175 -3.68 22.41 17.81
N GLY A 176 -4.79 22.27 17.07
CA GLY A 176 -5.20 20.99 16.48
C GLY A 176 -4.21 20.45 15.44
N GLY A 177 -3.44 21.30 14.77
CA GLY A 177 -2.48 20.90 13.74
C GLY A 177 -1.15 20.38 14.30
N VAL A 178 -0.85 20.63 15.57
CA VAL A 178 0.42 20.27 16.21
C VAL A 178 0.38 18.81 16.64
N THR A 179 1.43 18.03 16.36
CA THR A 179 1.61 16.73 17.01
C THR A 179 2.20 16.91 18.40
N VAL A 180 1.46 16.50 19.41
CA VAL A 180 1.94 16.40 20.79
C VAL A 180 1.50 15.05 21.36
N PRO A 181 2.35 14.39 22.17
CA PRO A 181 1.93 13.19 22.87
C PRO A 181 0.76 13.51 23.79
N ASP A 182 -0.24 12.64 23.77
CA ASP A 182 -1.35 12.68 24.70
C ASP A 182 -0.83 12.64 26.14
N VAL A 183 -1.50 13.37 27.03
CA VAL A 183 -1.05 13.52 28.42
C VAL A 183 -1.14 12.21 29.22
N THR A 184 -1.88 11.22 28.73
CA THR A 184 -2.05 9.91 29.38
C THR A 184 -1.02 8.88 28.94
N ILE A 185 -0.12 9.21 27.99
CA ILE A 185 0.95 8.31 27.55
C ILE A 185 2.31 8.79 28.02
N SER A 186 3.20 7.84 28.32
CA SER A 186 4.59 8.14 28.64
C SER A 186 5.38 8.57 27.40
N THR A 187 6.48 9.29 27.60
CA THR A 187 7.45 9.62 26.55
C THR A 187 7.96 8.37 25.82
N ALA A 188 8.15 7.26 26.53
CA ALA A 188 8.57 6.00 25.92
C ALA A 188 7.47 5.43 25.00
N GLN A 189 6.21 5.42 25.45
CA GLN A 189 5.08 4.97 24.63
C GLN A 189 4.93 5.84 23.37
N ALA A 190 5.08 7.15 23.49
CA ALA A 190 5.06 8.07 22.35
C ALA A 190 6.18 7.79 21.35
N PHE A 191 7.41 7.61 21.86
CA PHE A 191 8.58 7.25 21.05
C PHE A 191 8.37 5.93 20.30
N PHE A 192 7.94 4.87 21.00
CA PHE A 192 7.70 3.58 20.36
C PHE A 192 6.54 3.61 19.37
N THR A 193 5.49 4.39 19.64
CA THR A 193 4.38 4.56 18.69
C THR A 193 4.89 5.18 17.39
N GLU A 194 5.58 6.33 17.46
CA GLU A 194 6.15 7.01 16.29
C GLU A 194 7.19 6.16 15.56
N PHE A 195 7.99 5.38 16.30
CA PHE A 195 8.91 4.41 15.72
C PHE A 195 8.18 3.33 14.90
N ILE A 196 7.16 2.66 15.46
CA ILE A 196 6.48 1.54 14.82
C ILE A 196 5.67 1.99 13.59
N ILE A 197 4.96 3.11 13.69
CA ILE A 197 4.20 3.62 12.54
C ILE A 197 5.11 4.07 11.41
N THR A 198 6.28 4.64 11.73
CA THR A 198 7.24 5.04 10.70
C THR A 198 7.97 3.83 10.12
N PHE A 199 8.25 2.82 10.94
CA PHE A 199 8.71 1.51 10.47
C PHE A 199 7.73 0.92 9.45
N ASN A 200 6.43 0.90 9.75
CA ASN A 200 5.43 0.41 8.81
C ASN A 200 5.40 1.22 7.51
N LEU A 201 5.40 2.56 7.64
CA LEU A 201 5.40 3.45 6.47
C LEU A 201 6.59 3.15 5.56
N LEU A 202 7.81 3.09 6.11
CA LEU A 202 9.01 2.89 5.29
C LEU A 202 9.23 1.45 4.84
N PHE A 203 8.67 0.47 5.55
CA PHE A 203 8.57 -0.89 5.02
C PHE A 203 7.73 -0.90 3.73
N VAL A 204 6.54 -0.30 3.76
CA VAL A 204 5.64 -0.23 2.58
C VAL A 204 6.24 0.63 1.46
N VAL A 205 6.76 1.82 1.77
CA VAL A 205 7.37 2.72 0.79
C VAL A 205 8.55 2.04 0.10
N THR A 206 9.45 1.39 0.84
CA THR A 206 10.60 0.71 0.25
C THR A 206 10.16 -0.47 -0.62
N ALA A 207 9.06 -1.13 -0.24
CA ALA A 207 8.49 -2.20 -1.04
C ALA A 207 8.06 -1.73 -2.42
N VAL A 208 7.18 -0.74 -2.45
CA VAL A 208 6.59 -0.28 -3.71
C VAL A 208 7.51 0.62 -4.53
N ALA A 209 8.46 1.31 -3.90
CA ALA A 209 9.37 2.22 -4.60
C ALA A 209 10.61 1.53 -5.17
N THR A 210 11.06 0.42 -4.57
CA THR A 210 12.32 -0.23 -4.99
C THR A 210 12.11 -1.56 -5.71
N ASP A 211 10.99 -2.26 -5.50
CA ASP A 211 10.70 -3.53 -6.19
C ASP A 211 9.64 -3.32 -7.26
N THR A 212 10.04 -3.40 -8.54
CA THR A 212 9.11 -3.26 -9.67
C THR A 212 8.07 -4.38 -9.73
N ARG A 213 8.26 -5.49 -8.98
CA ARG A 213 7.28 -6.57 -8.82
C ARG A 213 6.29 -6.31 -7.70
N ALA A 214 6.53 -5.33 -6.82
CA ALA A 214 5.64 -5.03 -5.71
C ALA A 214 4.34 -4.47 -6.25
N VAL A 215 4.31 -3.21 -6.70
CA VAL A 215 3.34 -2.67 -7.67
C VAL A 215 3.85 -1.32 -8.16
N GLY A 216 4.05 -1.14 -9.47
CA GLY A 216 4.54 0.13 -10.03
C GLY A 216 3.52 1.26 -9.91
N GLU A 217 2.36 1.11 -10.57
CA GLU A 217 1.36 2.19 -10.66
C GLU A 217 0.54 2.38 -9.36
N LEU A 218 0.39 1.32 -8.55
CA LEU A 218 -0.34 1.39 -7.28
C LEU A 218 0.53 1.83 -6.09
N ALA A 219 1.78 2.21 -6.31
CA ALA A 219 2.69 2.66 -5.23
C ALA A 219 2.08 3.80 -4.40
N GLY A 220 1.45 4.78 -5.05
CA GLY A 220 0.77 5.88 -4.37
C GLY A 220 -0.39 5.41 -3.48
N ILE A 221 -1.16 4.41 -3.94
CA ILE A 221 -2.29 3.84 -3.17
C ILE A 221 -1.78 3.07 -1.95
N ALA A 222 -0.73 2.26 -2.11
CA ALA A 222 -0.13 1.53 -1.00
C ALA A 222 0.40 2.48 0.08
N VAL A 223 1.13 3.52 -0.31
CA VAL A 223 1.67 4.52 0.64
C VAL A 223 0.55 5.34 1.29
N GLY A 224 -0.45 5.77 0.53
CA GLY A 224 -1.61 6.49 1.07
C GLY A 224 -2.44 5.65 2.05
N ALA A 225 -2.64 4.37 1.75
CA ALA A 225 -3.27 3.42 2.65
C ALA A 225 -2.47 3.22 3.94
N ALA A 226 -1.13 3.10 3.84
CA ALA A 226 -0.26 2.98 5.00
C ALA A 226 -0.28 4.23 5.89
N VAL A 227 -0.28 5.43 5.30
CA VAL A 227 -0.40 6.68 6.07
C VAL A 227 -1.76 6.78 6.76
N THR A 228 -2.86 6.46 6.07
CA THR A 228 -4.21 6.43 6.66
C THR A 228 -4.27 5.45 7.83
N LEU A 229 -3.77 4.23 7.62
CA LEU A 229 -3.70 3.19 8.63
C LEU A 229 -2.94 3.65 9.88
N ASN A 230 -1.75 4.22 9.68
CA ASN A 230 -0.88 4.65 10.75
C ASN A 230 -1.49 5.78 11.59
N ILE A 231 -2.09 6.79 10.94
CA ILE A 231 -2.71 7.92 11.63
C ILE A 231 -3.97 7.49 12.37
N LEU A 232 -4.71 6.49 11.87
CA LEU A 232 -5.91 6.02 12.55
C LEU A 232 -5.60 5.46 13.96
N VAL A 233 -4.44 4.81 14.11
CA VAL A 233 -3.96 4.29 15.39
C VAL A 233 -3.20 5.37 16.20
N ALA A 234 -2.28 6.09 15.56
CA ALA A 234 -1.38 7.01 16.26
C ALA A 234 -1.94 8.42 16.45
N GLY A 235 -2.96 8.81 15.71
CA GLY A 235 -3.58 10.14 15.76
C GLY A 235 -4.05 10.51 17.17
N PRO A 236 -4.89 9.68 17.82
CA PRO A 236 -5.35 9.94 19.19
C PRO A 236 -4.25 9.89 20.27
N THR A 237 -3.10 9.27 19.99
CA THR A 237 -2.04 9.04 20.98
C THR A 237 -0.89 10.03 20.88
N THR A 238 -0.38 10.26 19.67
CA THR A 238 0.83 11.04 19.40
C THR A 238 0.60 12.11 18.33
N GLY A 239 -0.58 12.13 17.71
CA GLY A 239 -0.85 12.92 16.52
C GLY A 239 -0.38 12.28 15.21
N GLY A 240 0.25 11.11 15.27
CA GLY A 240 0.64 10.28 14.13
C GLY A 240 1.53 11.01 13.13
N SER A 241 2.75 11.35 13.53
CA SER A 241 3.60 12.22 12.72
C SER A 241 4.23 11.52 11.53
N MET A 242 5.01 10.46 11.80
CA MET A 242 5.86 9.73 10.84
C MET A 242 6.89 10.58 10.06
N ASN A 243 6.89 11.89 10.25
CA ASN A 243 7.55 12.84 9.38
C ASN A 243 7.99 14.08 10.18
N PRO A 244 9.31 14.30 10.37
CA PRO A 244 9.85 15.46 11.08
C PRO A 244 9.25 16.79 10.63
N VAL A 245 9.02 16.99 9.33
CA VAL A 245 8.46 18.25 8.84
C VAL A 245 6.96 18.35 9.07
N ARG A 246 6.21 17.24 9.20
CA ARG A 246 4.80 17.29 9.59
C ARG A 246 4.62 17.80 11.03
N THR A 247 5.63 17.62 11.88
CA THR A 247 5.63 18.19 13.23
C THR A 247 6.23 19.59 13.25
N LEU A 248 7.38 19.80 12.62
CA LEU A 248 8.17 21.03 12.76
C LEU A 248 7.43 22.27 12.27
N GLY A 249 6.82 22.24 11.08
CA GLY A 249 6.10 23.41 10.54
C GLY A 249 4.95 23.87 11.44
N PRO A 250 4.01 22.98 11.80
CA PRO A 250 2.91 23.32 12.71
C PRO A 250 3.39 23.78 14.08
N ALA A 251 4.46 23.17 14.62
CA ALA A 251 5.08 23.59 15.88
C ALA A 251 5.59 25.03 15.82
N VAL A 252 6.26 25.42 14.72
CA VAL A 252 6.74 26.80 14.51
C VAL A 252 5.58 27.78 14.37
N ALA A 253 4.57 27.45 13.54
CA ALA A 253 3.43 28.35 13.31
C ALA A 253 2.58 28.57 14.58
N ALA A 254 2.42 27.52 15.40
CA ALA A 254 1.67 27.57 16.65
C ALA A 254 2.50 28.03 17.86
N GLY A 255 3.83 28.06 17.76
CA GLY A 255 4.72 28.37 18.89
C GLY A 255 4.76 27.27 19.97
N ASN A 256 4.51 26.01 19.61
CA ASN A 256 4.46 24.88 20.53
C ASN A 256 5.48 23.81 20.16
N TYR A 257 6.52 23.66 20.98
CA TYR A 257 7.66 22.76 20.75
C TYR A 257 7.69 21.55 21.71
N ARG A 258 6.58 21.24 22.39
CA ARG A 258 6.51 20.19 23.41
C ARG A 258 6.95 18.83 22.83
N GLN A 259 7.99 18.23 23.43
CA GLN A 259 8.53 16.91 23.06
C GLN A 259 8.90 16.75 21.57
N LEU A 260 9.26 17.86 20.90
CA LEU A 260 9.60 17.89 19.46
C LEU A 260 10.64 16.82 19.07
N TRP A 261 11.63 16.57 19.93
CA TRP A 261 12.71 15.62 19.67
C TRP A 261 12.21 14.20 19.36
N ILE A 262 11.06 13.78 19.90
CA ILE A 262 10.48 12.45 19.63
C ILE A 262 10.20 12.32 18.14
N TYR A 263 9.58 13.33 17.55
CA TYR A 263 9.17 13.36 16.15
C TYR A 263 10.33 13.59 15.18
N LEU A 264 11.51 13.97 15.67
CA LEU A 264 12.73 14.04 14.88
C LEU A 264 13.48 12.71 14.90
N VAL A 265 13.56 12.07 16.07
CA VAL A 265 14.39 10.88 16.29
C VAL A 265 13.63 9.58 16.00
N ALA A 266 12.46 9.38 16.61
CA ALA A 266 11.73 8.12 16.49
C ALA A 266 11.31 7.82 15.05
N PRO A 267 10.78 8.78 14.26
CA PRO A 267 10.51 8.55 12.85
C PRO A 267 11.76 8.21 12.04
N THR A 268 12.91 8.85 12.29
CA THR A 268 14.14 8.57 11.54
C THR A 268 14.65 7.15 11.81
N LEU A 269 14.63 6.72 13.07
CA LEU A 269 15.02 5.35 13.44
C LEU A 269 14.04 4.31 12.89
N GLY A 270 12.74 4.58 12.99
CA GLY A 270 11.70 3.73 12.42
C GLY A 270 11.84 3.62 10.90
N ALA A 271 12.13 4.73 10.22
CA ALA A 271 12.32 4.79 8.79
C ALA A 271 13.49 3.90 8.31
N VAL A 272 14.65 4.02 8.95
CA VAL A 272 15.83 3.20 8.64
C VAL A 272 15.57 1.73 8.93
N ALA A 273 14.93 1.40 10.06
CA ALA A 273 14.62 0.03 10.42
C ALA A 273 13.60 -0.61 9.44
N GLY A 274 12.52 0.10 9.11
CA GLY A 274 11.47 -0.39 8.21
C GLY A 274 11.99 -0.64 6.80
N ALA A 275 12.72 0.33 6.25
CA ALA A 275 13.34 0.19 4.95
C ALA A 275 14.39 -0.93 4.94
N GLY A 276 15.22 -1.04 5.99
CA GLY A 276 16.23 -2.09 6.11
C GLY A 276 15.65 -3.50 6.21
N VAL A 277 14.56 -3.67 6.98
CA VAL A 277 13.86 -4.95 7.07
C VAL A 277 13.27 -5.35 5.73
N TYR A 278 12.67 -4.42 4.98
CA TYR A 278 12.18 -4.73 3.64
C TYR A 278 13.32 -5.15 2.71
N THR A 279 14.44 -4.40 2.68
CA THR A 279 15.62 -4.73 1.87
C THR A 279 16.18 -6.12 2.21
N ALA A 280 16.07 -6.57 3.46
CA ALA A 280 16.51 -7.90 3.89
C ALA A 280 15.61 -9.04 3.37
N VAL A 281 14.29 -8.83 3.29
CA VAL A 281 13.35 -9.85 2.79
C VAL A 281 13.23 -9.83 1.26
N LYS A 282 13.54 -8.70 0.62
CA LYS A 282 13.52 -8.53 -0.83
C LYS A 282 14.48 -9.49 -1.55
N LEU A 283 14.09 -9.95 -2.73
CA LEU A 283 14.95 -10.71 -3.64
C LEU A 283 16.09 -9.82 -4.15
N ARG A 284 17.33 -10.30 -4.00
CA ARG A 284 18.45 -9.77 -4.81
C ARG A 284 18.36 -10.42 -6.18
N ASP A 285 18.38 -9.61 -7.23
CA ASP A 285 18.51 -10.13 -8.59
C ASP A 285 19.83 -10.90 -8.64
N ALA A 286 19.73 -12.19 -8.99
CA ALA A 286 20.92 -13.00 -9.22
C ALA A 286 21.63 -12.40 -10.43
N VAL A 287 22.65 -11.56 -10.19
CA VAL A 287 23.64 -11.25 -11.21
C VAL A 287 24.21 -12.60 -11.62
N ALA A 288 23.86 -13.04 -12.82
CA ALA A 288 24.43 -14.21 -13.46
C ALA A 288 25.95 -14.01 -13.55
N THR A 289 26.66 -14.45 -12.53
CA THR A 289 28.09 -14.69 -12.55
C THR A 289 28.31 -16.06 -13.18
N THR A 290 27.85 -16.23 -14.42
CA THR A 290 28.40 -17.28 -15.27
C THR A 290 29.68 -16.71 -15.88
N GLY A 291 30.81 -17.17 -15.34
CA GLY A 291 32.11 -16.90 -15.90
C GLY A 291 32.13 -17.29 -17.37
N ALA A 292 32.39 -16.31 -18.24
CA ALA A 292 32.76 -16.58 -19.61
C ALA A 292 34.22 -17.05 -19.60
N GLU A 293 34.42 -18.38 -19.57
CA GLU A 293 35.65 -18.96 -20.11
C GLU A 293 35.74 -18.56 -21.58
N THR A 294 36.82 -17.89 -21.93
CA THR A 294 37.16 -17.49 -23.29
C THR A 294 37.66 -18.73 -24.04
N PRO A 295 37.06 -19.13 -25.19
CA PRO A 295 37.68 -20.14 -26.03
C PRO A 295 38.83 -19.49 -26.79
N ASN A 296 40.02 -20.04 -26.63
CA ASN A 296 41.22 -19.72 -27.41
C ASN A 296 40.92 -19.78 -28.92
N LEU A 297 41.03 -18.65 -29.62
CA LEU A 297 41.26 -18.63 -31.07
C LEU A 297 42.74 -18.35 -31.32
N SER A 298 43.44 -19.38 -31.76
CA SER A 298 44.81 -19.32 -32.24
C SER A 298 44.89 -18.80 -33.68
N THR A 299 45.92 -17.97 -33.90
CA THR A 299 46.60 -17.57 -35.15
C THR A 299 46.26 -16.20 -35.78
N PRO A 300 47.30 -15.37 -36.10
CA PRO A 300 47.14 -14.00 -36.57
C PRO A 300 47.21 -13.90 -38.11
N ALA A 301 46.44 -13.00 -38.71
CA ALA A 301 46.64 -12.56 -40.08
C ALA A 301 46.73 -11.03 -40.15
N THR A 302 47.75 -10.59 -40.87
CA THR A 302 48.32 -9.24 -41.07
C THR A 302 47.38 -8.15 -41.61
N PRO A 303 47.72 -6.86 -41.42
CA PRO A 303 46.86 -5.73 -41.77
C PRO A 303 46.98 -5.36 -43.26
N GLY A 304 45.88 -5.48 -44.01
CA GLY A 304 45.76 -5.03 -45.40
C GLY A 304 44.60 -4.05 -45.57
N THR A 305 44.92 -2.84 -45.98
CA THR A 305 44.03 -1.78 -46.46
C THR A 305 43.17 -2.27 -47.62
N LEU A 306 41.83 -2.18 -47.55
CA LEU A 306 40.99 -2.30 -48.74
C LEU A 306 39.75 -1.40 -48.66
N SER A 307 39.58 -0.65 -49.74
CA SER A 307 38.56 0.34 -50.05
C SER A 307 37.16 -0.24 -50.10
N TYR A 308 36.18 0.56 -49.69
CA TYR A 308 34.75 0.21 -49.76
C TYR A 308 34.21 0.40 -51.19
N ASP A 309 34.10 -0.69 -51.96
CA ASP A 309 33.36 -0.71 -53.23
C ASP A 309 31.90 -1.15 -53.01
N ARG A 310 30.96 -0.38 -53.55
CA ARG A 310 29.53 -0.38 -53.19
C ARG A 310 28.65 -1.22 -54.14
N LYS A 311 29.19 -2.26 -54.78
CA LYS A 311 28.46 -3.04 -55.79
C LYS A 311 28.75 -4.54 -55.75
N SER A 312 28.34 -5.23 -54.69
CA SER A 312 28.03 -6.68 -54.75
C SER A 312 27.32 -7.13 -53.47
N ILE A 313 25.98 -7.14 -53.47
CA ILE A 313 25.19 -7.79 -52.43
C ILE A 313 24.99 -9.25 -52.86
N PRO A 314 25.52 -10.26 -52.15
CA PRO A 314 25.12 -11.64 -52.38
C PRO A 314 23.68 -11.83 -51.89
N ARG A 315 22.81 -12.40 -52.74
CA ARG A 315 21.46 -12.80 -52.35
C ARG A 315 21.54 -13.90 -51.30
N PHE A 316 21.26 -13.58 -50.04
CA PHE A 316 21.04 -14.59 -49.01
C PHE A 316 19.74 -15.33 -49.29
N LYS A 317 19.86 -16.63 -49.52
CA LYS A 317 18.74 -17.56 -49.67
C LYS A 317 18.25 -17.90 -48.26
N CYS A 318 17.07 -17.42 -47.86
CA CYS A 318 16.45 -17.81 -46.59
C CYS A 318 16.10 -19.30 -46.64
N LEU A 319 16.75 -20.10 -45.80
CA LEU A 319 16.28 -21.44 -45.45
C LEU A 319 15.09 -21.30 -44.49
N PRO A 320 14.00 -22.06 -44.67
CA PRO A 320 12.85 -21.99 -43.76
C PRO A 320 13.23 -22.46 -42.36
N MET A 321 12.80 -21.71 -41.34
CA MET A 321 12.95 -22.08 -39.93
C MET A 321 12.21 -23.38 -39.66
N ALA A 322 12.87 -24.31 -38.96
CA ALA A 322 12.23 -25.50 -38.44
C ALA A 322 11.09 -25.09 -37.47
N PRO A 323 9.87 -25.61 -37.63
CA PRO A 323 8.86 -25.51 -36.60
C PRO A 323 9.32 -26.39 -35.43
N ASN A 324 9.18 -25.91 -34.19
CA ASN A 324 9.48 -26.60 -32.92
C ASN A 324 10.76 -26.18 -32.17
N ALA A 325 11.11 -24.89 -32.18
CA ALA A 325 11.88 -24.34 -31.05
C ALA A 325 10.89 -24.01 -29.93
N SER A 326 10.72 -24.92 -28.97
CA SER A 326 10.07 -24.63 -27.70
C SER A 326 10.83 -23.47 -27.04
N VAL A 327 10.13 -22.37 -26.77
CA VAL A 327 10.64 -21.32 -25.90
C VAL A 327 10.89 -21.99 -24.55
N LEU A 328 12.16 -22.18 -24.21
CA LEU A 328 12.55 -22.61 -22.87
C LEU A 328 12.13 -21.48 -21.93
N GLU A 329 10.96 -21.62 -21.29
CA GLU A 329 10.55 -20.76 -20.19
C GLU A 329 11.63 -20.88 -19.11
N ILE A 330 12.45 -19.85 -18.96
CA ILE A 330 13.36 -19.74 -17.83
C ILE A 330 12.45 -19.59 -16.60
N PRO A 331 12.44 -20.55 -15.66
CA PRO A 331 11.63 -20.43 -14.45
C PRO A 331 12.04 -19.15 -13.73
N ALA A 332 11.08 -18.34 -13.32
CA ALA A 332 11.36 -17.23 -12.42
C ALA A 332 12.16 -17.77 -11.22
N PRO A 333 13.22 -17.08 -10.76
CA PRO A 333 14.04 -17.59 -9.68
C PRO A 333 13.17 -17.84 -8.45
N ASP A 334 13.11 -19.10 -8.00
CA ASP A 334 12.32 -19.49 -6.85
C ASP A 334 12.77 -18.70 -5.60
N VAL A 335 11.84 -17.93 -5.03
CA VAL A 335 12.09 -17.22 -3.77
C VAL A 335 12.44 -18.24 -2.70
N SER A 336 13.64 -18.11 -2.10
CA SER A 336 14.08 -19.01 -1.02
C SER A 336 13.05 -19.03 0.12
N LEU A 337 12.79 -20.20 0.68
CA LEU A 337 11.84 -20.36 1.79
C LEU A 337 12.10 -19.39 2.95
N THR A 338 13.36 -19.14 3.31
CA THR A 338 13.73 -18.18 4.37
C THR A 338 13.19 -16.77 4.14
N ARG A 339 13.22 -16.27 2.89
CA ARG A 339 12.66 -14.96 2.55
C ARG A 339 11.14 -14.96 2.62
N LYS A 340 10.49 -16.02 2.15
CA LYS A 340 9.04 -16.20 2.28
C LYS A 340 8.62 -16.15 3.76
N LEU A 341 9.32 -16.90 4.60
CA LEU A 341 9.10 -16.94 6.05
C LEU A 341 9.35 -15.58 6.72
N GLY A 342 10.39 -14.86 6.31
CA GLY A 342 10.66 -13.50 6.79
C GLY A 342 9.55 -12.52 6.43
N ALA A 343 9.05 -12.58 5.18
CA ALA A 343 7.94 -11.76 4.73
C ALA A 343 6.62 -12.10 5.46
N GLU A 344 6.33 -13.39 5.69
CA GLU A 344 5.18 -13.82 6.50
C GLU A 344 5.29 -13.35 7.95
N PHE A 345 6.46 -13.44 8.57
CA PHE A 345 6.68 -12.94 9.92
C PHE A 345 6.40 -11.43 10.04
N VAL A 346 7.03 -10.62 9.18
CA VAL A 346 6.91 -9.15 9.23
C VAL A 346 5.51 -8.71 8.81
N GLY A 347 4.95 -9.35 7.77
CA GLY A 347 3.58 -9.09 7.33
C GLY A 347 2.56 -9.43 8.42
N THR A 348 2.69 -10.57 9.10
CA THR A 348 1.78 -10.90 10.20
C THR A 348 1.98 -9.96 11.39
N PHE A 349 3.21 -9.56 11.70
CA PHE A 349 3.47 -8.54 12.73
C PHE A 349 2.71 -7.24 12.43
N ILE A 350 2.86 -6.69 11.22
CA ILE A 350 2.19 -5.45 10.81
C ILE A 350 0.67 -5.63 10.86
N LEU A 351 0.15 -6.72 10.28
CA LEU A 351 -1.29 -6.98 10.26
C LEU A 351 -1.87 -7.03 11.67
N ILE A 352 -1.29 -7.83 12.56
CA ILE A 352 -1.80 -8.01 13.91
C ILE A 352 -1.63 -6.74 14.73
N PHE A 353 -0.51 -6.00 14.57
CA PHE A 353 -0.30 -4.74 15.26
C PHE A 353 -1.45 -3.77 14.97
N PHE A 354 -1.77 -3.50 13.71
CA PHE A 354 -2.79 -2.51 13.36
C PHE A 354 -4.23 -3.01 13.56
N ALA A 355 -4.52 -4.26 13.18
CA ALA A 355 -5.86 -4.84 13.35
C ALA A 355 -6.27 -4.94 14.83
N THR A 356 -5.29 -5.07 15.73
CA THR A 356 -5.52 -5.12 17.18
C THR A 356 -5.42 -3.74 17.83
N ALA A 357 -4.56 -2.85 17.33
CA ALA A 357 -4.39 -1.50 17.86
C ALA A 357 -5.65 -0.65 17.76
N ALA A 358 -6.37 -0.70 16.63
CA ALA A 358 -7.56 0.15 16.47
C ALA A 358 -8.64 -0.13 17.54
N PRO A 359 -9.05 -1.39 17.80
CA PRO A 359 -9.93 -1.71 18.93
C PRO A 359 -9.39 -1.30 20.31
N ILE A 360 -8.08 -1.43 20.55
CA ILE A 360 -7.43 -0.98 21.81
C ILE A 360 -7.53 0.54 21.97
N VAL A 361 -7.19 1.30 20.92
CA VAL A 361 -7.31 2.76 20.89
C VAL A 361 -8.76 3.17 21.06
N ASN A 362 -9.68 2.48 20.39
CA ASN A 362 -11.11 2.72 20.52
C ASN A 362 -11.60 2.49 21.97
N GLN A 363 -11.10 1.47 22.67
CA GLN A 363 -11.38 1.27 24.09
C GLN A 363 -10.78 2.38 24.96
N LYS A 364 -9.51 2.72 24.76
CA LYS A 364 -8.79 3.73 25.56
C LYS A 364 -9.43 5.11 25.45
N TYR A 365 -9.84 5.51 24.24
CA TYR A 365 -10.38 6.84 23.95
C TYR A 365 -11.91 6.84 23.75
N GLY A 366 -12.62 5.95 24.43
CA GLY A 366 -14.08 6.02 24.56
C GLY A 366 -14.88 5.96 23.26
N GLY A 367 -14.43 5.16 22.28
CA GLY A 367 -15.13 4.96 21.01
C GLY A 367 -14.68 5.88 19.86
N ALA A 368 -13.53 6.55 19.99
CA ALA A 368 -13.07 7.54 19.02
C ALA A 368 -13.01 7.06 17.55
N ILE A 369 -12.56 5.84 17.28
CA ILE A 369 -12.26 5.38 15.90
C ILE A 369 -13.53 5.00 15.11
N SER A 370 -14.67 4.80 15.77
CA SER A 370 -15.92 4.23 15.22
C SER A 370 -15.78 2.77 14.72
N PRO A 371 -16.90 2.01 14.59
CA PRO A 371 -16.86 0.65 14.04
C PRO A 371 -16.26 0.59 12.63
N PHE A 372 -16.56 1.59 11.79
CA PHE A 372 -16.01 1.68 10.44
C PHE A 372 -14.50 1.90 10.46
N GLY A 373 -13.98 2.78 11.33
CA GLY A 373 -12.54 2.97 11.45
C GLY A 373 -11.83 1.70 11.91
N ASN A 374 -12.39 0.93 12.85
CA ASN A 374 -11.81 -0.34 13.28
C ASN A 374 -11.71 -1.33 12.12
N ALA A 375 -12.78 -1.45 11.32
CA ALA A 375 -12.83 -2.31 10.15
C ALA A 375 -11.89 -1.83 9.02
N ALA A 376 -11.84 -0.53 8.77
CA ALA A 376 -10.95 0.08 7.79
C ALA A 376 -9.48 -0.10 8.17
N CYS A 377 -9.14 -0.01 9.46
CA CYS A 377 -7.78 -0.25 9.95
C CYS A 377 -7.27 -1.65 9.54
N ALA A 378 -8.04 -2.69 9.84
CA ALA A 378 -7.66 -4.05 9.49
C ALA A 378 -7.61 -4.28 7.96
N GLY A 379 -8.58 -3.74 7.21
CA GLY A 379 -8.59 -3.85 5.75
C GLY A 379 -7.42 -3.13 5.08
N LEU A 380 -7.10 -1.90 5.50
CA LEU A 380 -5.95 -1.15 5.02
C LEU A 380 -4.62 -1.84 5.38
N ALA A 381 -4.52 -2.46 6.56
CA ALA A 381 -3.36 -3.27 6.92
C ALA A 381 -3.18 -4.44 5.94
N VAL A 382 -4.25 -5.16 5.62
CA VAL A 382 -4.19 -6.26 4.65
C VAL A 382 -3.82 -5.74 3.25
N THR A 383 -4.46 -4.67 2.78
CA THR A 383 -4.15 -4.05 1.48
C THR A 383 -2.67 -3.68 1.38
N THR A 384 -2.15 -2.95 2.37
CA THR A 384 -0.76 -2.46 2.35
C THR A 384 0.25 -3.59 2.33
N ILE A 385 0.02 -4.66 3.09
CA ILE A 385 0.96 -5.78 3.18
C ILE A 385 0.89 -6.64 1.92
N ILE A 386 -0.30 -6.92 1.36
CA ILE A 386 -0.41 -7.68 0.11
C ILE A 386 0.30 -6.93 -1.03
N LEU A 387 0.11 -5.62 -1.16
CA LEU A 387 0.80 -4.82 -2.17
C LEU A 387 2.32 -4.73 -1.93
N SER A 388 2.79 -4.96 -0.70
CA SER A 388 4.21 -4.88 -0.35
C SER A 388 4.95 -6.22 -0.47
N THR A 389 4.36 -7.32 0.01
CA THR A 389 5.02 -8.63 0.16
C THR A 389 4.32 -9.78 -0.54
N GLY A 390 3.19 -9.53 -1.23
CA GLY A 390 2.45 -10.56 -1.96
C GLY A 390 3.31 -11.31 -2.98
N HIS A 391 4.15 -10.60 -3.72
CA HIS A 391 5.10 -11.20 -4.68
C HIS A 391 6.25 -11.99 -4.03
N ILE A 392 6.49 -11.84 -2.72
CA ILE A 392 7.56 -12.55 -1.99
C ILE A 392 7.03 -13.87 -1.43
N SER A 393 5.98 -13.83 -0.59
CA SER A 393 5.48 -15.00 0.14
C SER A 393 4.09 -15.48 -0.27
N GLY A 394 3.38 -14.72 -1.11
CA GLY A 394 1.94 -14.83 -1.31
C GLY A 394 1.10 -14.06 -0.28
N ALA A 395 1.74 -13.46 0.73
CA ALA A 395 1.10 -12.74 1.84
C ALA A 395 -0.07 -13.51 2.44
N HIS A 396 0.19 -14.74 2.91
CA HIS A 396 -0.84 -15.57 3.53
C HIS A 396 -1.30 -14.98 4.86
N LEU A 397 -0.35 -14.63 5.73
CA LEU A 397 -0.52 -13.93 7.02
C LEU A 397 -1.55 -14.56 7.98
N ASN A 398 -2.01 -15.77 7.68
CA ASN A 398 -3.17 -16.42 8.26
C ASN A 398 -3.02 -17.94 8.11
N PRO A 399 -2.99 -18.70 9.22
CA PRO A 399 -2.94 -20.16 9.17
C PRO A 399 -4.12 -20.77 8.42
N SER A 400 -5.34 -20.26 8.59
CA SER A 400 -6.53 -20.77 7.90
C SER A 400 -6.42 -20.60 6.39
N LEU A 401 -5.88 -19.47 5.92
CA LEU A 401 -5.60 -19.26 4.49
C LEU A 401 -4.52 -20.22 3.99
N THR A 402 -3.42 -20.33 4.73
CA THR A 402 -2.30 -21.23 4.39
C THR A 402 -2.76 -22.69 4.27
N ILE A 403 -3.59 -23.15 5.21
CA ILE A 403 -4.18 -24.49 5.21
C ILE A 403 -5.17 -24.66 4.06
N ALA A 404 -6.04 -23.69 3.81
CA ALA A 404 -7.03 -23.78 2.72
C ALA A 404 -6.35 -23.86 1.34
N PHE A 405 -5.32 -23.04 1.10
CA PHE A 405 -4.55 -23.09 -0.14
C PHE A 405 -3.80 -24.42 -0.29
N ALA A 406 -3.27 -24.99 0.80
CA ALA A 406 -2.65 -26.31 0.75
C ALA A 406 -3.67 -27.43 0.47
N ALA A 407 -4.85 -27.38 1.09
CA ALA A 407 -5.94 -28.33 0.87
C ALA A 407 -6.43 -28.34 -0.58
N LEU A 408 -6.43 -27.18 -1.24
CA LEU A 408 -6.83 -27.02 -2.64
C LEU A 408 -5.67 -27.14 -3.63
N ARG A 409 -4.50 -27.61 -3.20
CA ARG A 409 -3.29 -27.81 -4.03
C ARG A 409 -2.74 -26.52 -4.67
N HIS A 410 -3.04 -25.36 -4.08
CA HIS A 410 -2.43 -24.08 -4.43
C HIS A 410 -1.16 -23.77 -3.62
N PHE A 411 -0.86 -24.55 -2.58
CA PHE A 411 0.32 -24.36 -1.73
C PHE A 411 0.91 -25.72 -1.25
N PRO A 412 2.25 -25.88 -1.16
CA PRO A 412 2.85 -27.14 -0.73
C PRO A 412 2.66 -27.38 0.77
N TRP A 413 2.05 -28.52 1.12
CA TRP A 413 1.83 -28.95 2.51
C TRP A 413 3.08 -28.95 3.38
N LEU A 414 4.26 -29.24 2.80
CA LEU A 414 5.52 -29.25 3.54
C LEU A 414 5.93 -27.87 4.08
N GLN A 415 5.49 -26.78 3.44
CA GLN A 415 5.80 -25.41 3.89
C GLN A 415 4.79 -24.89 4.93
N VAL A 416 3.62 -25.52 5.05
CA VAL A 416 2.54 -25.07 5.94
C VAL A 416 2.99 -24.93 7.39
N PRO A 417 3.68 -25.91 8.03
CA PRO A 417 4.09 -25.78 9.42
C PRO A 417 5.03 -24.59 9.65
N ALA A 418 5.94 -24.33 8.71
CA ALA A 418 6.89 -23.23 8.81
C ALA A 418 6.18 -21.87 8.67
N TYR A 419 5.24 -21.74 7.72
CA TYR A 419 4.41 -20.54 7.57
C TYR A 419 3.57 -20.27 8.83
N VAL A 420 2.88 -21.28 9.35
CA VAL A 420 2.05 -21.14 10.56
C VAL A 420 2.92 -20.73 11.75
N ALA A 421 4.12 -21.31 11.92
CA ALA A 421 5.03 -20.96 13.01
C ALA A 421 5.45 -19.49 12.97
N VAL A 422 5.84 -18.97 11.81
CA VAL A 422 6.26 -17.56 11.70
C VAL A 422 5.10 -16.58 11.80
N GLN A 423 3.90 -16.95 11.34
CA GLN A 423 2.67 -16.17 11.53
C GLN A 423 2.30 -16.09 13.03
N VAL A 424 2.38 -17.21 13.76
CA VAL A 424 2.16 -17.23 15.22
C VAL A 424 3.18 -16.34 15.92
N LEU A 425 4.47 -16.46 15.57
CA LEU A 425 5.52 -15.65 16.18
C LEU A 425 5.33 -14.15 15.90
N GLY A 426 5.02 -13.78 14.65
CA GLY A 426 4.75 -12.40 14.25
C GLY A 426 3.58 -11.80 15.03
N SER A 427 2.51 -12.59 15.21
CA SER A 427 1.35 -12.18 16.00
C SER A 427 1.67 -11.96 17.48
N ILE A 428 2.43 -12.88 18.11
CA ILE A 428 2.84 -12.74 19.52
C ILE A 428 3.72 -11.50 19.68
N CYS A 429 4.71 -11.29 18.82
CA CYS A 429 5.57 -10.11 18.84
C CYS A 429 4.77 -8.81 18.71
N ALA A 430 3.81 -8.75 17.78
CA ALA A 430 2.93 -7.59 17.61
C ALA A 430 2.10 -7.32 18.85
N SER A 431 1.55 -8.36 19.47
CA SER A 431 0.68 -8.25 20.64
C SER A 431 1.44 -7.79 21.89
N PHE A 432 2.69 -8.23 22.08
CA PHE A 432 3.54 -7.70 23.15
C PHE A 432 4.07 -6.29 22.87
N ALA A 433 4.31 -5.93 21.60
CA ALA A 433 4.60 -4.54 21.23
C ALA A 433 3.40 -3.63 21.58
N LEU A 434 2.18 -4.06 21.28
CA LEU A 434 0.96 -3.36 21.70
C LEU A 434 0.83 -3.29 23.22
N LYS A 435 1.24 -4.34 23.95
CA LYS A 435 1.29 -4.30 25.42
C LYS A 435 2.15 -3.14 25.91
N GLY A 436 3.37 -3.04 25.40
CA GLY A 436 4.29 -1.95 25.78
C GLY A 436 3.73 -0.56 25.47
N VAL A 437 2.99 -0.41 24.38
CA VAL A 437 2.45 0.88 23.93
C VAL A 437 1.13 1.26 24.62
N PHE A 438 0.26 0.30 24.91
CA PHE A 438 -1.14 0.55 25.28
C PHE A 438 -1.61 -0.07 26.60
N ASP A 439 -0.73 -0.66 27.41
CA ASP A 439 -1.10 -1.14 28.75
C ASP A 439 -1.78 -0.02 29.59
N PRO A 440 -2.88 -0.30 30.33
CA PRO A 440 -3.55 -1.59 30.54
C PRO A 440 -4.72 -1.91 29.58
N PHE A 441 -4.85 -1.21 28.45
CA PHE A 441 -6.00 -1.30 27.53
C PHE A 441 -5.95 -2.48 26.54
N LEU A 442 -5.17 -3.53 26.82
CA LEU A 442 -5.04 -4.66 25.90
C LEU A 442 -6.31 -5.48 25.70
N SER A 443 -7.24 -5.42 26.65
CA SER A 443 -8.48 -6.20 26.58
C SER A 443 -9.32 -5.87 25.34
N GLY A 444 -9.27 -4.63 24.84
CA GLY A 444 -9.95 -4.22 23.61
C GLY A 444 -9.42 -4.90 22.35
N GLY A 445 -8.19 -5.42 22.37
CA GLY A 445 -7.58 -6.13 21.25
C GLY A 445 -7.98 -7.59 21.13
N VAL A 446 -8.50 -8.19 22.20
CA VAL A 446 -8.83 -9.62 22.25
C VAL A 446 -10.16 -9.87 21.54
N THR A 447 -10.20 -10.85 20.63
CA THR A 447 -11.48 -11.32 20.08
C THR A 447 -12.13 -12.27 21.07
N VAL A 448 -13.28 -11.86 21.60
CA VAL A 448 -14.15 -12.70 22.41
C VAL A 448 -15.59 -12.56 21.89
N PRO A 449 -16.39 -13.63 21.92
CA PRO A 449 -17.80 -13.51 21.59
C PRO A 449 -18.50 -12.60 22.58
N ASP A 450 -19.33 -11.70 22.06
CA ASP A 450 -20.17 -10.83 22.85
C ASP A 450 -21.10 -11.67 23.73
N VAL A 451 -21.41 -11.15 24.93
CA VAL A 451 -22.23 -11.85 25.91
C VAL A 451 -23.67 -12.06 25.45
N THR A 452 -24.13 -11.31 24.43
CA THR A 452 -25.48 -11.40 23.88
C THR A 452 -25.65 -12.51 22.84
N ILE A 453 -24.57 -13.13 22.37
CA ILE A 453 -24.62 -14.19 21.36
C ILE A 453 -24.25 -15.57 21.93
N SER A 454 -24.89 -16.60 21.39
CA SER A 454 -24.55 -17.99 21.69
C SER A 454 -23.21 -18.41 21.05
N THR A 455 -22.58 -19.43 21.64
CA THR A 455 -21.39 -20.09 21.07
C THR A 455 -21.59 -20.51 19.62
N ALA A 456 -22.79 -21.01 19.28
CA ALA A 456 -23.13 -21.41 17.91
C ALA A 456 -23.18 -20.21 16.96
N GLN A 457 -23.82 -19.11 17.36
CA GLN A 457 -23.84 -17.87 16.56
C GLN A 457 -22.43 -17.31 16.34
N ALA A 458 -21.58 -17.34 17.37
CA ALA A 458 -20.18 -16.92 17.25
C ALA A 458 -19.41 -17.79 16.25
N PHE A 459 -19.57 -19.11 16.35
CA PHE A 459 -18.96 -20.08 15.43
C PHE A 459 -19.41 -19.86 13.98
N PHE A 460 -20.71 -19.73 13.73
CA PHE A 460 -21.23 -19.50 12.38
C PHE A 460 -20.84 -18.14 11.83
N THR A 461 -20.78 -17.10 12.68
CA THR A 461 -20.31 -15.77 12.26
C THR A 461 -18.86 -15.85 11.77
N GLU A 462 -17.94 -16.39 12.58
CA GLU A 462 -16.54 -16.57 12.19
C GLU A 462 -16.36 -17.48 10.97
N PHE A 463 -17.17 -18.53 10.85
CA PHE A 463 -17.20 -19.39 9.66
C PHE A 463 -17.60 -18.59 8.41
N ILE A 464 -18.70 -17.84 8.44
CA ILE A 464 -19.26 -17.13 7.28
C ILE A 464 -18.32 -16.01 6.83
N ILE A 465 -17.78 -15.21 7.75
CA ILE A 465 -16.87 -14.13 7.38
C ILE A 465 -15.56 -14.67 6.80
N THR A 466 -15.05 -15.80 7.33
CA THR A 466 -13.84 -16.41 6.78
C THR A 466 -14.09 -17.09 5.45
N PHE A 467 -15.27 -17.69 5.27
CA PHE A 467 -15.76 -18.15 3.98
C PHE A 467 -15.76 -17.02 2.95
N ASN A 468 -16.34 -15.86 3.29
CA ASN A 468 -16.37 -14.72 2.39
C ASN A 468 -14.96 -14.23 2.04
N LEU A 469 -14.09 -14.08 3.04
CA LEU A 469 -12.69 -13.69 2.83
C LEU A 469 -11.98 -14.66 1.87
N LEU A 470 -12.05 -15.97 2.11
CA LEU A 470 -11.33 -16.94 1.30
C LEU A 470 -11.96 -17.18 -0.08
N PHE A 471 -13.26 -16.95 -0.23
CA PHE A 471 -13.87 -16.88 -1.55
C PHE A 471 -13.24 -15.75 -2.38
N VAL A 472 -13.15 -14.53 -1.82
CA VAL A 472 -12.55 -13.36 -2.50
C VAL A 472 -11.06 -13.57 -2.74
N VAL A 473 -10.32 -14.04 -1.74
CA VAL A 473 -8.87 -14.30 -1.86
C VAL A 473 -8.60 -15.33 -2.95
N THR A 474 -9.33 -16.43 -2.99
CA THR A 474 -9.13 -17.46 -4.03
C THR A 474 -9.51 -16.92 -5.41
N ALA A 475 -10.52 -16.05 -5.48
CA ALA A 475 -10.89 -15.39 -6.72
C ALA A 475 -9.76 -14.57 -7.32
N VAL A 476 -9.23 -13.63 -6.55
CA VAL A 476 -8.20 -12.70 -7.03
C VAL A 476 -6.82 -13.37 -7.15
N ALA A 477 -6.54 -14.40 -6.36
CA ALA A 477 -5.25 -15.07 -6.37
C ALA A 477 -5.13 -16.15 -7.45
N THR A 478 -6.23 -16.78 -7.86
CA THR A 478 -6.17 -17.94 -8.76
C THR A 478 -6.78 -17.71 -10.14
N ASP A 479 -7.64 -16.70 -10.32
CA ASP A 479 -8.25 -16.39 -11.62
C ASP A 479 -7.69 -15.09 -12.18
N THR A 480 -6.89 -15.20 -13.25
CA THR A 480 -6.24 -14.06 -13.91
C THR A 480 -7.24 -13.11 -14.58
N ARG A 481 -8.50 -13.53 -14.77
CA ARG A 481 -9.60 -12.64 -15.22
C ARG A 481 -10.11 -11.76 -14.09
N ALA A 482 -9.90 -12.17 -12.84
CA ALA A 482 -10.54 -11.65 -11.66
C ALA A 482 -9.62 -10.72 -10.86
N VAL A 483 -8.91 -9.80 -11.54
CA VAL A 483 -8.22 -8.65 -10.92
C VAL A 483 -6.75 -8.94 -10.53
N GLY A 484 -5.82 -8.63 -11.43
CA GLY A 484 -4.36 -8.78 -11.23
C GLY A 484 -3.78 -7.89 -10.13
N GLU A 485 -3.28 -6.70 -10.49
CA GLU A 485 -2.56 -5.81 -9.53
C GLU A 485 -3.44 -5.26 -8.39
N LEU A 486 -4.76 -5.21 -8.58
CA LEU A 486 -5.71 -4.70 -7.57
C LEU A 486 -6.16 -5.77 -6.55
N ALA A 487 -5.60 -6.99 -6.60
CA ALA A 487 -5.94 -8.09 -5.69
C ALA A 487 -5.85 -7.67 -4.20
N GLY A 488 -4.81 -6.94 -3.81
CA GLY A 488 -4.64 -6.47 -2.43
C GLY A 488 -5.79 -5.58 -1.95
N ILE A 489 -6.31 -4.70 -2.82
CA ILE A 489 -7.43 -3.81 -2.50
C ILE A 489 -8.72 -4.61 -2.32
N ALA A 490 -8.98 -5.58 -3.19
CA ALA A 490 -10.16 -6.44 -3.10
C ALA A 490 -10.17 -7.26 -1.80
N VAL A 491 -9.03 -7.86 -1.43
CA VAL A 491 -8.90 -8.62 -0.17
C VAL A 491 -9.07 -7.71 1.05
N GLY A 492 -8.42 -6.54 1.06
CA GLY A 492 -8.57 -5.58 2.16
C GLY A 492 -10.00 -5.06 2.31
N ALA A 493 -10.69 -4.79 1.19
CA ALA A 493 -12.10 -4.39 1.20
C ALA A 493 -13.01 -5.50 1.76
N ALA A 494 -12.76 -6.78 1.41
CA ALA A 494 -13.48 -7.92 1.98
C ALA A 494 -13.27 -8.01 3.50
N VAL A 495 -12.04 -7.80 3.98
CA VAL A 495 -11.72 -7.75 5.42
C VAL A 495 -12.48 -6.63 6.12
N THR A 496 -12.51 -5.41 5.55
CA THR A 496 -13.30 -4.30 6.11
C THR A 496 -14.78 -4.63 6.16
N LEU A 497 -15.36 -5.16 5.09
CA LEU A 497 -16.77 -5.55 5.06
C LEU A 497 -17.09 -6.58 6.14
N ASN A 498 -16.26 -7.61 6.27
CA ASN A 498 -16.46 -8.68 7.23
C ASN A 498 -16.36 -8.19 8.67
N ILE A 499 -15.42 -7.28 8.98
CA ILE A 499 -15.29 -6.71 10.34
C ILE A 499 -16.41 -5.73 10.67
N LEU A 500 -16.97 -5.02 9.68
CA LEU A 500 -18.16 -4.20 9.92
C LEU A 500 -19.34 -5.03 10.43
N VAL A 501 -19.48 -6.26 9.91
CA VAL A 501 -20.56 -7.18 10.30
C VAL A 501 -20.23 -7.91 11.61
N ALA A 502 -19.04 -8.51 11.71
CA ALA A 502 -18.69 -9.40 12.82
C ALA A 502 -17.96 -8.72 13.99
N GLY A 503 -17.45 -7.50 13.80
CA GLY A 503 -16.72 -6.76 14.82
C GLY A 503 -17.52 -6.60 16.13
N PRO A 504 -18.79 -6.14 16.10
CA PRO A 504 -19.60 -6.01 17.30
C PRO A 504 -20.00 -7.32 17.98
N THR A 505 -19.93 -8.46 17.28
CA THR A 505 -20.46 -9.75 17.75
C THR A 505 -19.36 -10.71 18.18
N THR A 506 -18.35 -10.94 17.34
CA THR A 506 -17.24 -11.87 17.62
C THR A 506 -15.88 -11.18 17.67
N GLY A 507 -15.82 -9.88 17.37
CA GLY A 507 -14.56 -9.16 17.16
C GLY A 507 -13.98 -9.34 15.75
N GLY A 508 -14.65 -10.12 14.88
CA GLY A 508 -14.30 -10.34 13.48
C GLY A 508 -12.87 -10.84 13.27
N SER A 509 -12.59 -12.09 13.64
CA SER A 509 -11.22 -12.59 13.62
C SER A 509 -10.73 -12.98 12.23
N MET A 510 -11.44 -13.91 11.58
CA MET A 510 -11.08 -14.54 10.31
C MET A 510 -9.71 -15.24 10.27
N ASN A 511 -8.95 -15.20 11.37
CA ASN A 511 -7.53 -15.54 11.38
C ASN A 511 -7.11 -16.03 12.78
N PRO A 512 -6.74 -17.32 12.91
CA PRO A 512 -6.29 -17.89 14.18
C PRO A 512 -5.21 -17.07 14.89
N VAL A 513 -4.24 -16.52 14.15
CA VAL A 513 -3.17 -15.73 14.78
C VAL A 513 -3.63 -14.33 15.17
N ARG A 514 -4.67 -13.77 14.54
CA ARG A 514 -5.26 -12.49 14.98
C ARG A 514 -5.93 -12.60 16.35
N THR A 515 -6.36 -13.80 16.72
CA THR A 515 -6.89 -14.07 18.07
C THR A 515 -5.79 -14.52 19.03
N LEU A 516 -4.92 -15.44 18.61
CA LEU A 516 -3.97 -16.10 19.50
C LEU A 516 -2.96 -15.13 20.14
N GLY A 517 -2.34 -14.23 19.35
CA GLY A 517 -1.37 -13.28 19.89
C GLY A 517 -1.94 -12.36 20.95
N PRO A 518 -3.05 -11.64 20.67
CA PRO A 518 -3.69 -10.77 21.66
C PRO A 518 -4.17 -11.53 22.90
N ALA A 519 -4.68 -12.75 22.73
CA ALA A 519 -5.07 -13.63 23.84
C ALA A 519 -3.89 -13.95 24.77
N VAL A 520 -2.72 -14.27 24.20
CA VAL A 520 -1.48 -14.53 24.96
C VAL A 520 -1.00 -13.27 25.69
N ALA A 521 -0.96 -12.12 25.01
CA ALA A 521 -0.46 -10.88 25.60
C ALA A 521 -1.36 -10.35 26.74
N ALA A 522 -2.68 -10.53 26.60
CA ALA A 522 -3.69 -10.12 27.57
C ALA A 522 -3.98 -11.18 28.65
N GLY A 523 -3.54 -12.43 28.47
CA GLY A 523 -3.85 -13.54 29.37
C GLY A 523 -5.32 -13.97 29.34
N ASN A 524 -6.02 -13.77 28.23
CA ASN A 524 -7.45 -14.08 28.08
C ASN A 524 -7.68 -15.07 26.94
N TYR A 525 -8.04 -16.31 27.30
CA TYR A 525 -8.22 -17.43 26.37
C TYR A 525 -9.69 -17.85 26.18
N ARG A 526 -10.64 -17.00 26.57
CA ARG A 526 -12.08 -17.32 26.52
C ARG A 526 -12.52 -17.71 25.10
N GLN A 527 -13.08 -18.91 24.97
CA GLN A 527 -13.62 -19.46 23.71
C GLN A 527 -12.63 -19.44 22.52
N LEU A 528 -11.32 -19.49 22.80
CA LEU A 528 -10.26 -19.45 21.77
C LEU A 528 -10.47 -20.47 20.64
N TRP A 529 -10.96 -21.67 20.97
CA TRP A 529 -11.17 -22.74 19.99
C TRP A 529 -12.06 -22.35 18.82
N ILE A 530 -13.04 -21.45 19.02
CA ILE A 530 -13.93 -20.95 17.95
C ILE A 530 -13.09 -20.31 16.85
N TYR A 531 -12.16 -19.45 17.24
CA TYR A 531 -11.31 -18.69 16.33
C TYR A 531 -10.18 -19.52 15.71
N LEU A 532 -9.95 -20.75 16.18
CA LEU A 532 -9.02 -21.70 15.54
C LEU A 532 -9.76 -22.59 14.52
N VAL A 533 -10.96 -23.05 14.87
CA VAL A 533 -11.71 -24.04 14.10
C VAL A 533 -12.60 -23.38 13.06
N ALA A 534 -13.45 -22.42 13.45
CA ALA A 534 -14.44 -21.82 12.54
C ALA A 534 -13.78 -21.08 11.36
N PRO A 535 -12.71 -20.28 11.56
CA PRO A 535 -11.99 -19.69 10.44
C PRO A 535 -11.37 -20.72 9.50
N THR A 536 -10.81 -21.82 10.02
CA THR A 536 -10.19 -22.85 9.18
C THR A 536 -11.22 -23.58 8.32
N LEU A 537 -12.38 -23.93 8.90
CA LEU A 537 -13.48 -24.55 8.14
C LEU A 537 -14.08 -23.57 7.12
N GLY A 538 -14.30 -22.32 7.51
CA GLY A 538 -14.78 -21.27 6.62
C GLY A 538 -13.81 -21.04 5.47
N ALA A 539 -12.51 -21.00 5.74
CA ALA A 539 -11.45 -20.82 4.76
C ALA A 539 -11.46 -21.90 3.68
N VAL A 540 -11.48 -23.19 4.09
CA VAL A 540 -11.54 -24.33 3.18
C VAL A 540 -12.83 -24.32 2.37
N ALA A 541 -13.97 -24.04 3.01
CA ALA A 541 -15.26 -23.99 2.32
C ALA A 541 -15.34 -22.84 1.30
N GLY A 542 -14.90 -21.63 1.66
CA GLY A 542 -14.94 -20.44 0.79
C GLY A 542 -14.06 -20.61 -0.44
N ALA A 543 -12.83 -21.07 -0.22
CA ALA A 543 -11.90 -21.35 -1.32
C ALA A 543 -12.39 -22.53 -2.20
N GLY A 544 -12.97 -23.56 -1.59
CA GLY A 544 -13.54 -24.71 -2.31
C GLY A 544 -14.74 -24.33 -3.17
N VAL A 545 -15.66 -23.51 -2.65
CA VAL A 545 -16.82 -23.02 -3.42
C VAL A 545 -16.37 -22.16 -4.59
N TYR A 546 -15.41 -21.24 -4.40
CA TYR A 546 -14.89 -20.48 -5.52
C TYR A 546 -14.28 -21.40 -6.60
N THR A 547 -13.47 -22.37 -6.18
CA THR A 547 -12.85 -23.36 -7.09
C THR A 547 -13.90 -24.15 -7.87
N ALA A 548 -15.04 -24.47 -7.26
CA ALA A 548 -16.14 -25.17 -7.91
C ALA A 548 -16.92 -24.30 -8.92
N VAL A 549 -17.08 -23.01 -8.64
CA VAL A 549 -17.82 -22.06 -9.50
C VAL A 549 -16.94 -21.51 -10.62
N LYS A 550 -15.62 -21.49 -10.44
CA LYS A 550 -14.66 -21.03 -11.44
C LYS A 550 -14.84 -21.82 -12.73
N LEU A 551 -15.11 -21.12 -13.83
CA LEU A 551 -15.21 -21.72 -15.16
C LEU A 551 -13.92 -22.46 -15.47
N ARG A 552 -14.03 -23.77 -15.75
CA ARG A 552 -12.94 -24.56 -16.32
C ARG A 552 -12.64 -23.99 -17.69
N ASP A 553 -11.37 -23.82 -18.03
CA ASP A 553 -10.99 -23.42 -19.38
C ASP A 553 -11.49 -24.50 -20.34
N VAL A 554 -12.56 -24.15 -21.06
CA VAL A 554 -13.11 -24.97 -22.14
C VAL A 554 -12.17 -24.73 -23.32
N ASN A 555 -11.40 -25.77 -23.64
CA ASN A 555 -10.35 -25.84 -24.65
C ASN A 555 -8.96 -25.49 -24.07
N GLY A 556 -8.00 -26.40 -24.24
CA GLY A 556 -6.59 -26.25 -23.85
C GLY A 556 -5.84 -25.17 -24.63
N GLU A 557 -6.48 -24.05 -24.94
CA GLU A 557 -5.79 -22.82 -25.27
C GLU A 557 -5.32 -22.21 -23.95
N THR A 558 -4.03 -22.35 -23.67
CA THR A 558 -3.32 -21.49 -22.72
C THR A 558 -3.78 -20.05 -22.95
N PRO A 559 -4.26 -19.32 -21.92
CA PRO A 559 -4.58 -17.92 -22.07
C PRO A 559 -3.36 -17.24 -22.69
N ARG A 560 -3.50 -16.68 -23.89
CA ARG A 560 -2.43 -15.83 -24.43
C ARG A 560 -2.16 -14.81 -23.33
N PRO A 561 -0.90 -14.64 -22.87
CA PRO A 561 -0.61 -13.55 -21.96
C PRO A 561 -1.17 -12.31 -22.65
N GLN A 562 -2.20 -11.70 -22.05
CA GLN A 562 -2.62 -10.38 -22.48
C GLN A 562 -1.34 -9.58 -22.49
N ARG A 563 -0.93 -9.14 -23.69
CA ARG A 563 0.19 -8.25 -23.85
C ARG A 563 -0.04 -7.15 -22.83
N SER A 564 0.78 -7.14 -21.78
CA SER A 564 0.98 -5.97 -20.93
C SER A 564 1.03 -4.81 -21.90
N PHE A 565 0.04 -3.92 -21.78
CA PHE A 565 0.01 -2.73 -22.62
C PHE A 565 1.34 -2.02 -22.38
N ARG A 566 1.99 -1.75 -23.50
CA ARG A 566 3.38 -1.31 -23.64
C ARG A 566 3.76 -0.16 -22.69
N ARG A 567 4.95 -0.36 -22.08
CA ARG A 567 6.04 0.57 -21.77
C ARG A 567 5.85 1.60 -20.67
#